data_AF-A0A850WYS0-F1
#
_entry.id   AF-A0A850WYS0-F1
#
_cell.length_a   1.000
_cell.length_b   1.000
_cell.length_c   1.000
_cell.angle_alpha   90.00
_cell.angle_beta   90.00
_cell.angle_gamma   90.00
#
_symmetry.space_group_name_H-M   'P 1'
#
loop_
_entity.id
_entity.type
_entity.pdbx_description
1 polymer ?
#
loop_
_entity_poly.entity_id
_entity_poly.type
_entity_poly.pdbx_seq_one_letter_code
_entity_poly.pdbx_strand_id
1 'polypeptide(L)'
;VQVQGMTGNIQFDTYGRRTNYTIDVYEMKASGSRKAGYWNEYERFVPALDQLPSNDTSSVENRTIVVTTILESPYVMYKKNHEQLEGNERYEGYCVDLASEIAKHVGIKYKLSIVGDGKYGARDPETKIWNGMVGELVYG
;
A
#
# COMPACT_ATOMS: atom_id res chain seq x y z
N VAL A 1 -35.63 -1.53 -27.33
CA VAL A 1 -35.43 -2.91 -26.81
C VAL A 1 -34.96 -2.80 -25.38
N GLN A 2 -35.67 -3.41 -24.43
CA GLN A 2 -35.27 -3.49 -23.03
C GLN A 2 -35.42 -4.94 -22.57
N VAL A 3 -34.33 -5.55 -22.14
CA VAL A 3 -34.29 -6.96 -21.70
C VAL A 3 -33.35 -7.14 -20.52
N GLN A 4 -33.61 -8.13 -19.68
CA GLN A 4 -32.71 -8.54 -18.61
C GLN A 4 -31.80 -9.67 -19.10
N GLY A 5 -30.49 -9.55 -18.90
CA GLY A 5 -29.51 -10.57 -19.28
C GLY A 5 -28.40 -10.73 -18.25
N MET A 6 -27.34 -11.46 -18.61
CA MET A 6 -26.19 -11.73 -17.70
C MET A 6 -25.47 -10.45 -17.23
N THR A 7 -25.60 -9.35 -17.97
CA THR A 7 -24.98 -8.05 -17.65
C THR A 7 -25.97 -7.08 -16.98
N GLY A 8 -27.07 -7.60 -16.43
CA GLY A 8 -28.15 -6.79 -15.87
C GLY A 8 -29.09 -6.26 -16.96
N ASN A 9 -29.58 -5.04 -16.76
CA ASN A 9 -30.48 -4.36 -17.67
C ASN A 9 -29.77 -4.01 -19.00
N ILE A 10 -30.35 -4.41 -20.12
CA ILE A 10 -29.85 -4.13 -21.47
C ILE A 10 -30.86 -3.23 -22.18
N GLN A 11 -30.47 -1.97 -22.38
CA GLN A 11 -31.19 -0.98 -23.16
C GLN A 11 -30.20 -0.16 -23.99
N PHE A 12 -30.69 0.47 -25.06
CA PHE A 12 -29.89 1.23 -26.01
C PHE A 12 -30.48 2.62 -26.29
N ASP A 13 -29.63 3.60 -26.55
CA ASP A 13 -30.03 4.91 -27.08
C ASP A 13 -30.36 4.85 -28.59
N THR A 14 -30.72 6.00 -29.17
CA THR A 14 -31.05 6.12 -30.61
C THR A 14 -29.87 5.84 -31.53
N TYR A 15 -28.63 5.82 -31.01
CA TYR A 15 -27.40 5.51 -31.75
C TYR A 15 -26.95 4.06 -31.54
N GLY A 16 -27.71 3.25 -30.79
CA GLY A 16 -27.36 1.86 -30.50
C GLY A 16 -26.33 1.67 -29.40
N ARG A 17 -26.06 2.69 -28.56
CA ARG A 17 -25.13 2.60 -27.42
C ARG A 17 -25.88 2.15 -26.16
N ARG A 18 -25.25 1.31 -25.34
CA ARG A 18 -25.86 0.86 -24.07
C ARG A 18 -25.99 2.01 -23.07
N THR A 19 -27.14 2.10 -22.43
CA THR A 19 -27.46 3.06 -21.35
C THR A 19 -28.07 2.34 -20.16
N ASN A 20 -28.17 3.01 -18.99
CA ASN A 20 -28.75 2.48 -17.75
C ASN A 20 -28.23 1.08 -17.39
N TYR A 21 -26.91 0.93 -17.49
CA TYR A 21 -26.18 -0.25 -17.06
C TYR A 21 -25.53 0.02 -15.70
N THR A 22 -25.19 -1.05 -15.00
CA THR A 22 -24.47 -0.98 -13.73
C THR A 22 -23.23 -1.87 -13.84
N ILE A 23 -22.08 -1.34 -13.43
CA ILE A 23 -20.81 -2.06 -13.39
C ILE A 23 -20.48 -2.35 -11.94
N ASP A 24 -20.27 -3.63 -11.61
CA ASP A 24 -19.77 -4.01 -10.30
C ASP A 24 -18.26 -3.75 -10.21
N VAL A 25 -17.83 -3.08 -9.13
CA VAL A 25 -16.42 -2.84 -8.85
C VAL A 25 -15.94 -3.87 -7.84
N TYR A 26 -14.85 -4.56 -8.16
CA TYR A 26 -14.24 -5.57 -7.28
C TYR A 26 -12.85 -5.12 -6.83
N GLU A 27 -12.56 -5.34 -5.56
CA GLU A 27 -11.22 -5.22 -4.98
C GLU A 27 -10.61 -6.61 -4.83
N MET A 28 -9.36 -6.75 -5.29
CA MET A 28 -8.62 -8.01 -5.16
C MET A 28 -7.87 -8.04 -3.83
N LYS A 29 -8.13 -9.07 -3.04
CA LYS A 29 -7.36 -9.40 -1.82
C LYS A 29 -6.69 -10.76 -1.98
N ALA A 30 -5.73 -11.07 -1.11
CA ALA A 30 -5.09 -12.39 -1.08
C ALA A 30 -6.11 -13.55 -0.87
N SER A 31 -7.22 -13.27 -0.18
CA SER A 31 -8.31 -14.21 0.06
C SER A 31 -9.31 -14.33 -1.11
N GLY A 32 -9.15 -13.56 -2.18
CA GLY A 32 -10.07 -13.51 -3.32
C GLY A 32 -10.58 -12.10 -3.61
N SER A 33 -11.44 -11.99 -4.64
CA SER A 33 -12.10 -10.74 -4.98
C SER A 33 -13.28 -10.47 -4.05
N ARG A 34 -13.46 -9.22 -3.64
CA ARG A 34 -14.65 -8.74 -2.91
C ARG A 34 -15.31 -7.61 -3.68
N LYS A 35 -16.63 -7.58 -3.73
CA LYS A 35 -17.36 -6.45 -4.35
C LYS A 35 -17.18 -5.21 -3.49
N ALA A 36 -16.51 -4.20 -4.03
CA ALA A 36 -16.27 -2.91 -3.37
C ALA A 36 -17.47 -1.97 -3.50
N GLY A 37 -18.28 -2.15 -4.54
CA GLY A 37 -19.44 -1.31 -4.83
C GLY A 37 -19.93 -1.51 -6.26
N TYR A 38 -20.68 -0.54 -6.76
CA TYR A 38 -21.08 -0.48 -8.16
C TYR A 38 -20.91 0.93 -8.72
N TRP A 39 -20.91 1.04 -10.05
CA TRP A 39 -20.88 2.30 -10.75
C TRP A 39 -21.98 2.35 -11.81
N ASN A 40 -22.67 3.48 -11.91
CA ASN A 40 -23.56 3.78 -13.03
C ASN A 40 -23.42 5.26 -13.46
N GLU A 41 -24.04 5.61 -14.59
CA GLU A 41 -23.91 6.96 -15.18
C GLU A 41 -24.59 8.07 -14.35
N TYR A 42 -25.54 7.71 -13.48
CA TYR A 42 -26.37 8.65 -12.70
C TYR A 42 -25.78 8.93 -11.31
N GLU A 43 -25.45 7.88 -10.57
CA GLU A 43 -24.97 7.92 -9.18
C GLU A 43 -23.44 7.93 -9.09
N ARG A 44 -22.73 7.67 -10.20
CA ARG A 44 -21.29 7.41 -10.22
C ARG A 44 -20.98 6.20 -9.34
N PHE A 45 -19.83 6.20 -8.65
CA PHE A 45 -19.43 5.08 -7.81
C PHE A 45 -20.19 5.12 -6.48
N VAL A 46 -20.88 4.03 -6.17
CA VAL A 46 -21.59 3.80 -4.91
C VAL A 46 -20.91 2.63 -4.19
N PRO A 47 -20.29 2.87 -3.03
CA PRO A 47 -19.66 1.80 -2.24
C PRO A 47 -20.72 0.82 -1.71
N ALA A 48 -20.35 -0.45 -1.58
CA ALA A 48 -21.24 -1.45 -0.99
C ALA A 48 -21.47 -1.15 0.51
N LEU A 49 -22.73 -1.21 0.97
CA LEU A 49 -23.12 -0.95 2.37
C LEU A 49 -22.50 -1.94 3.38
N ASP A 50 -22.13 -3.15 2.93
CA ASP A 50 -21.38 -4.15 3.70
C ASP A 50 -19.89 -3.81 3.86
N GLN A 51 -19.48 -2.59 3.50
CA GLN A 51 -18.37 -1.94 4.18
C GLN A 51 -18.78 -1.62 5.62
N LEU A 52 -19.05 -2.67 6.43
CA LEU A 52 -18.50 -2.61 7.78
C LEU A 52 -17.07 -2.15 7.57
N PRO A 53 -16.59 -1.09 8.24
CA PRO A 53 -15.17 -1.00 8.41
C PRO A 53 -14.83 -2.36 8.99
N SER A 54 -14.18 -3.24 8.20
CA SER A 54 -13.27 -4.17 8.83
C SER A 54 -12.53 -3.25 9.78
N ASN A 55 -12.59 -3.54 11.08
CA ASN A 55 -11.84 -2.82 12.08
C ASN A 55 -10.39 -2.90 11.62
N ASP A 56 -10.00 -2.03 10.70
CA ASP A 56 -8.74 -2.05 9.97
C ASP A 56 -7.67 -1.47 10.90
N THR A 57 -8.03 -1.17 12.14
CA THR A 57 -7.13 -1.27 13.28
C THR A 57 -6.38 -2.61 13.28
N SER A 58 -7.05 -3.74 12.99
CA SER A 58 -6.38 -5.05 12.84
C SER A 58 -5.61 -5.19 11.52
N SER A 59 -5.85 -4.33 10.53
CA SER A 59 -5.11 -4.35 9.26
C SER A 59 -3.68 -3.85 9.43
N VAL A 60 -3.45 -2.94 10.38
CA VAL A 60 -2.10 -2.46 10.71
C VAL A 60 -1.35 -3.51 11.53
N GLU A 61 -2.02 -4.21 12.45
CA GLU A 61 -1.41 -5.28 13.27
C GLU A 61 -0.84 -6.43 12.43
N ASN A 62 -1.42 -6.72 11.27
CA ASN A 62 -0.96 -7.78 10.36
C ASN A 62 -0.11 -7.28 9.18
N ARG A 63 0.16 -5.98 9.07
CA ARG A 63 1.03 -5.43 8.02
C ARG A 63 2.43 -5.21 8.58
N THR A 64 3.44 -5.73 7.88
CA THR A 64 4.83 -5.40 8.16
C THR A 64 5.17 -4.07 7.50
N ILE A 65 5.45 -3.04 8.30
CA ILE A 65 5.86 -1.73 7.83
C ILE A 65 7.32 -1.79 7.36
N VAL A 66 7.59 -1.29 6.15
CA VAL A 66 8.97 -1.15 5.67
C VAL A 66 9.54 0.16 6.21
N VAL A 67 10.65 0.06 6.94
CA VAL A 67 11.37 1.21 7.49
C VAL A 67 12.65 1.38 6.67
N THR A 68 12.65 2.39 5.80
CA THR A 68 13.84 2.76 5.03
C THR A 68 14.88 3.45 5.91
N THR A 69 16.14 3.10 5.75
CA THR A 69 17.27 3.68 6.47
C THR A 69 18.55 3.62 5.65
N ILE A 70 19.59 4.31 6.10
CA ILE A 70 20.94 4.27 5.53
C ILE A 70 21.91 3.69 6.56
N LEU A 71 23.00 3.07 6.09
CA LEU A 71 24.10 2.60 6.95
C LEU A 71 24.98 3.79 7.32
N GLU A 72 24.97 4.16 8.60
CA GLU A 72 25.79 5.24 9.14
C GLU A 72 26.06 5.00 10.61
N SER A 73 27.34 4.91 10.99
CA SER A 73 27.72 4.74 12.39
C SER A 73 27.53 6.06 13.17
N PRO A 74 26.99 6.02 14.41
CA PRO A 74 26.54 4.87 15.20
C PRO A 74 25.02 4.60 15.09
N TYR A 75 24.34 5.13 14.08
CA TYR A 75 22.88 5.09 13.94
C TYR A 75 22.37 3.74 13.45
N VAL A 76 22.90 3.24 12.34
CA VAL A 76 22.59 1.90 11.81
C VAL A 76 23.86 1.30 11.23
N MET A 77 24.22 0.12 11.73
CA MET A 77 25.43 -0.62 11.38
C MET A 77 25.07 -2.10 11.22
N TYR A 78 25.90 -2.86 10.51
CA TYR A 78 25.80 -4.31 10.54
C TYR A 78 26.42 -4.85 11.82
N LYS A 79 25.76 -5.83 12.45
CA LYS A 79 26.39 -6.65 13.50
C LYS A 79 27.56 -7.42 12.91
N LYS A 80 28.57 -7.71 13.74
CA LYS A 80 29.78 -8.47 13.30
C LYS A 80 29.47 -9.82 12.65
N ASN A 81 28.42 -10.50 13.09
CA ASN A 81 27.98 -11.80 12.57
C ASN A 81 26.71 -11.70 11.70
N HIS A 82 26.45 -10.55 11.06
CA HIS A 82 25.23 -10.30 10.30
C HIS A 82 24.92 -11.34 9.21
N GLU A 83 25.95 -11.99 8.64
CA GLU A 83 25.78 -13.05 7.63
C GLU A 83 25.08 -14.30 8.17
N GLN A 84 25.14 -14.51 9.49
CA GLN A 84 24.50 -15.62 10.19
C GLN A 84 23.11 -15.24 10.74
N LEU A 85 22.71 -13.98 10.59
CA LEU A 85 21.47 -13.43 11.10
C LEU A 85 20.52 -13.09 9.94
N GLU A 86 19.22 -13.05 10.22
CA GLU A 86 18.20 -12.75 9.22
C GLU A 86 17.35 -11.55 9.62
N GLY A 87 16.76 -10.88 8.62
CA GLY A 87 15.85 -9.76 8.85
C GLY A 87 16.50 -8.60 9.60
N ASN A 88 15.79 -8.08 10.61
CA ASN A 88 16.20 -6.93 11.41
C ASN A 88 17.39 -7.24 12.32
N GLU A 89 17.59 -8.51 12.68
CA GLU A 89 18.65 -8.91 13.61
C GLU A 89 20.07 -8.68 13.08
N ARG A 90 20.20 -8.49 11.76
CA ARG A 90 21.46 -8.17 11.09
C ARG A 90 22.01 -6.80 11.44
N TYR A 91 21.17 -5.90 11.95
CA TYR A 91 21.50 -4.51 12.18
C TYR A 91 21.62 -4.18 13.67
N GLU A 92 22.48 -3.22 14.01
CA GLU A 92 22.64 -2.64 15.34
C GLU A 92 22.86 -1.13 15.26
N GLY A 93 22.60 -0.41 16.34
CA GLY A 93 22.84 1.04 16.43
C GLY A 93 21.63 1.79 17.00
N TYR A 94 21.83 3.10 17.22
CA TYR A 94 20.84 3.94 17.89
C TYR A 94 19.45 3.92 17.24
N CYS A 95 19.38 4.01 15.91
CA CYS A 95 18.11 4.02 15.18
C CYS A 95 17.44 2.64 15.15
N VAL A 96 18.22 1.55 15.27
CA VAL A 96 17.67 0.19 15.36
C VAL A 96 16.94 0.02 16.70
N ASP A 97 17.56 0.47 17.80
CA ASP A 97 16.95 0.43 19.13
C ASP A 97 15.70 1.31 19.21
N LEU A 98 15.78 2.52 18.65
CA LEU A 98 14.66 3.45 18.59
C LEU A 98 13.49 2.88 17.78
N ALA A 99 13.75 2.29 16.61
CA ALA A 99 12.70 1.67 15.80
C ALA A 99 12.03 0.51 16.54
N SER A 100 12.80 -0.28 17.30
CA SER A 100 12.28 -1.36 18.14
C SER A 100 11.34 -0.84 19.22
N GLU A 101 11.72 0.21 19.95
CA GLU A 101 10.89 0.80 21.00
C GLU A 101 9.62 1.47 20.44
N ILE A 102 9.70 2.14 19.29
CA ILE A 102 8.52 2.68 18.60
C ILE A 102 7.58 1.54 18.18
N ALA A 103 8.11 0.49 17.55
CA ALA A 103 7.31 -0.64 17.10
C ALA A 103 6.60 -1.35 18.26
N LYS A 104 7.29 -1.49 19.40
CA LYS A 104 6.74 -2.05 20.64
C LYS A 104 5.67 -1.15 21.25
N HIS A 105 5.88 0.16 21.27
CA HIS A 105 4.92 1.12 21.81
C HIS A 105 3.64 1.19 20.97
N VAL A 106 3.78 1.18 19.64
CA VAL A 106 2.65 1.29 18.71
C VAL A 106 1.98 -0.08 18.44
N GLY A 107 2.69 -1.19 18.63
CA GLY A 107 2.16 -2.54 18.39
C GLY A 107 2.21 -2.97 16.91
N ILE A 108 3.24 -2.55 16.16
CA ILE A 108 3.39 -2.85 14.73
C ILE A 108 4.54 -3.81 14.44
N LYS A 109 4.42 -4.58 13.35
CA LYS A 109 5.53 -5.33 12.77
C LYS A 109 6.29 -4.43 11.80
N TYR A 110 7.61 -4.53 11.76
CA TYR A 110 8.43 -3.74 10.85
C TYR A 110 9.60 -4.54 10.27
N LYS A 111 10.10 -4.09 9.12
CA LYS A 111 11.31 -4.60 8.47
C LYS A 111 12.21 -3.42 8.11
N LEU A 112 13.45 -3.46 8.59
CA LEU A 112 14.49 -2.52 8.16
C LEU A 112 14.91 -2.81 6.72
N SER A 113 14.98 -1.75 5.91
CA SER A 113 15.44 -1.79 4.53
C SER A 113 16.51 -0.73 4.33
N ILE A 114 17.66 -1.11 3.78
CA ILE A 114 18.70 -0.15 3.41
C ILE A 114 18.29 0.50 2.09
N VAL A 115 18.35 1.82 2.03
CA VAL A 115 18.06 2.61 0.83
C VAL A 115 18.92 2.13 -0.35
N GLY A 116 18.28 1.89 -1.50
CA GLY A 116 18.91 1.20 -2.62
C GLY A 116 20.11 1.95 -3.24
N ASP A 117 20.06 3.28 -3.26
CA ASP A 117 21.09 4.14 -3.87
C ASP A 117 22.08 4.74 -2.86
N GLY A 118 21.92 4.44 -1.56
CA GLY A 118 22.78 4.96 -0.49
C GLY A 118 22.66 6.47 -0.26
N LYS A 119 21.56 7.13 -0.67
CA LYS A 119 21.38 8.58 -0.53
C LYS A 119 20.26 8.93 0.46
N TYR A 120 20.42 10.08 1.12
CA TYR A 120 19.36 10.66 1.95
C TYR A 120 18.14 11.05 1.11
N GLY A 121 18.39 11.81 0.05
CA GLY A 121 17.38 12.26 -0.88
C GLY A 121 17.63 13.68 -1.35
N ALA A 122 17.58 13.85 -2.67
CA ALA A 122 17.70 15.11 -3.35
C ALA A 122 16.72 15.13 -4.52
N ARG A 123 16.16 16.30 -4.79
CA ARG A 123 15.28 16.50 -5.93
C ARG A 123 16.11 16.91 -7.13
N ASP A 124 16.02 16.14 -8.19
CA ASP A 124 16.63 16.50 -9.46
C ASP A 124 15.99 17.79 -10.00
N PRO A 125 16.78 18.83 -10.36
CA PRO A 125 16.23 20.13 -10.74
C PRO A 125 15.52 20.12 -12.09
N GLU A 126 15.85 19.18 -12.98
CA GLU A 126 15.29 19.11 -14.34
C GLU A 126 14.06 18.20 -14.37
N THR A 127 14.23 16.95 -13.94
CA THR A 127 13.19 15.91 -13.95
C THR A 127 12.22 16.04 -12.78
N LYS A 128 12.58 16.79 -11.73
CA LYS A 128 11.81 16.96 -10.48
C LYS A 128 11.62 15.67 -9.68
N ILE A 129 12.38 14.63 -9.98
CA ILE A 129 12.34 13.31 -9.31
C ILE A 129 13.15 13.33 -8.02
N TRP A 130 12.64 12.70 -6.96
CA TRP A 130 13.36 12.49 -5.71
C TRP A 130 14.12 11.16 -5.72
N ASN A 131 15.38 11.18 -5.28
CA ASN A 131 16.15 9.96 -5.02
C ASN A 131 16.24 9.66 -3.52
N GLY A 132 17.03 8.64 -3.15
CA GLY A 132 17.29 8.30 -1.76
C GLY A 132 16.05 7.89 -0.96
N MET A 133 16.19 7.98 0.36
CA MET A 133 15.11 7.68 1.31
C MET A 133 13.87 8.56 1.07
N VAL A 134 14.06 9.82 0.65
CA VAL A 134 12.93 10.70 0.29
C VAL A 134 12.16 10.13 -0.90
N GLY A 135 12.84 9.65 -1.94
CA GLY A 135 12.20 9.03 -3.10
C GLY A 135 11.36 7.81 -2.72
N GLU A 136 11.89 6.94 -1.84
CA GLU A 136 11.18 5.75 -1.35
C GLU A 136 9.87 6.10 -0.62
N LEU A 137 9.82 7.23 0.10
CA LEU A 137 8.59 7.68 0.77
C LEU A 137 7.62 8.43 -0.16
N VAL A 138 8.13 9.15 -1.16
CA VAL A 138 7.30 9.93 -2.09
C VAL A 138 6.55 9.02 -3.07
N TYR A 139 7.18 7.93 -3.51
CA TYR A 139 6.62 7.06 -4.57
C TYR A 139 5.94 5.79 -4.04
N GLY A 140 6.15 5.44 -2.78
CA GLY A 140 5.57 4.26 -2.13
C GLY A 140 5.96 2.94 -2.79
#